data_AF-A0A7J8XEV4-F1
#
_entry.id   AF-A0A7J8XEV4-F1
#
_cell.length_a   1.000
_cell.length_b   1.000
_cell.length_c   1.000
_cell.angle_alpha   90.00
_cell.angle_beta   90.00
_cell.angle_gamma   90.00
#
_symmetry.space_group_name_H-M   'P 1'
#
loop_
_entity.id
_entity.type
_entity.pdbx_description
1 polymer ?
#
loop_
_entity_poly.entity_id
_entity_poly.type
_entity_poly.pdbx_seq_one_letter_code
_entity_poly.pdbx_strand_id
1 'polypeptide(L)' 'MCIRVIRASNCRYAHIGDAIVAVIKEAVPNTPLERSEMIRAVIVHL' A
#
# COMPACT_ATOMS: atom_id res chain seq x y z
N MET A 1 -1.98 -3.21 -5.78
CA MET A 1 -2.95 -2.15 -6.16
C MET A 1 -2.97 -1.10 -5.08
N CYS A 2 -2.67 0.16 -5.40
CA CYS A 2 -2.64 1.26 -4.43
C CYS A 2 -3.97 2.00 -4.45
N ILE A 3 -4.58 2.20 -3.28
CA ILE A 3 -5.89 2.85 -3.18
C ILE A 3 -5.72 4.33 -2.86
N ARG A 4 -4.76 4.67 -1.99
CA ARG A 4 -4.59 6.06 -1.55
C ARG A 4 -3.18 6.34 -1.04
N VAL A 5 -2.59 7.45 -1.46
CA VAL A 5 -1.33 7.96 -0.89
C VAL A 5 -1.66 8.73 0.39
N ILE A 6 -0.96 8.44 1.49
CA ILE A 6 -1.11 9.15 2.76
C ILE A 6 -0.08 10.28 2.77
N ARG A 7 -0.41 11.41 2.14
CA ARG A 7 0.39 12.64 2.20
C ARG A 7 -0.52 13.83 2.50
N ALA A 8 0.01 14.86 3.16
CA ALA A 8 -0.69 16.12 3.36
C ALA A 8 -0.84 16.82 2.00
N SER A 9 -2.07 17.11 1.58
CA SER A 9 -2.49 17.56 0.24
C SER A 9 -2.80 16.42 -0.74
N ASN A 10 -3.65 16.69 -1.74
CA ASN A 10 -4.23 15.75 -2.72
C ASN A 10 -3.16 15.13 -3.67
N CYS A 11 -2.17 14.45 -3.11
CA CYS A 11 -1.08 13.85 -3.84
C CYS A 11 -1.58 12.63 -4.60
N ARG A 12 -1.51 12.75 -5.93
CA ARG A 12 -1.85 11.69 -6.87
C ARG A 12 -0.71 10.69 -7.08
N TYR A 13 0.51 11.04 -6.68
CA TYR A 13 1.71 10.26 -6.88
C TYR A 13 2.45 10.10 -5.55
N ALA A 14 3.06 8.93 -5.38
CA ALA A 14 3.93 8.61 -4.26
C ALA A 14 5.33 8.31 -4.79
N HIS A 15 6.34 8.77 -4.06
CA HIS A 15 7.75 8.50 -4.33
C HIS A 15 8.31 7.56 -3.26
N ILE A 16 9.57 7.20 -3.41
CA ILE A 16 10.32 6.44 -2.40
C ILE A 16 10.23 7.19 -1.05
N GLY A 17 9.88 6.46 0.00
CA GLY A 17 9.68 6.98 1.36
C GLY A 17 8.25 7.42 1.68
N ASP A 18 7.34 7.50 0.71
CA ASP A 18 5.94 7.87 0.97
C ASP A 18 5.13 6.66 1.49
N ALA A 19 4.25 6.93 2.46
CA ALA A 19 3.31 5.95 3.00
C ALA A 19 2.03 5.89 2.15
N ILE A 20 1.58 4.67 1.85
CA ILE A 20 0.39 4.40 1.05
C ILE A 20 -0.53 3.41 1.75
N VAL A 21 -1.83 3.50 1.45
CA VAL A 21 -2.80 2.44 1.70
C VAL A 21 -2.96 1.62 0.43
N ALA A 22 -2.68 0.33 0.53
CA ALA A 22 -2.77 -0.61 -0.57
C ALA A 22 -3.68 -1.79 -0.19
N VAL A 23 -4.25 -2.43 -1.21
CA VAL A 23 -4.98 -3.68 -1.04
C VAL A 23 -4.14 -4.85 -1.53
N ILE A 24 -4.15 -5.91 -0.71
CA ILE A 24 -3.48 -7.17 -1.00
C ILE A 24 -4.22 -7.87 -2.15
N LYS A 25 -3.54 -7.99 -3.30
CA LYS A 25 -4.08 -8.70 -4.46
C LYS A 25 -3.90 -10.21 -4.33
N GLU A 26 -2.76 -10.62 -3.80
CA GLU A 26 -2.38 -12.01 -3.61
C GLU A 26 -1.69 -12.13 -2.25
N ALA A 27 -2.06 -13.15 -1.50
CA ALA A 27 -1.48 -13.49 -0.21
C ALA A 27 -0.90 -14.90 -0.29
N VAL A 28 0.24 -15.11 0.37
CA VAL A 28 0.87 -16.43 0.51
C VAL A 28 0.09 -17.23 1.56
N PRO A 29 -0.28 -18.50 1.30
CA PRO A 29 -0.93 -19.33 2.30
C PRO A 29 -0.05 -19.47 3.55
N ASN A 30 -0.67 -19.50 4.72
CA ASN A 30 0.00 -19.55 6.04
C ASN A 30 0.60 -18.20 6.54
N THR A 31 0.27 -17.09 5.88
CA THR A 31 0.49 -15.75 6.45
C THR A 31 -0.79 -15.26 7.12
N PRO A 32 -0.71 -14.37 8.13
CA PRO A 32 -1.88 -13.75 8.75
C PRO A 32 -2.58 -12.73 7.85
N LEU A 33 -2.23 -12.67 6.56
CA LEU A 33 -2.69 -11.65 5.62
C LEU A 33 -3.81 -12.22 4.76
N GLU A 34 -4.94 -11.50 4.69
CA GLU A 34 -6.06 -11.90 3.85
C GLU A 34 -6.02 -11.24 2.46
N ARG A 35 -6.53 -11.96 1.46
CA ARG A 35 -6.77 -11.34 0.14
C ARG A 35 -7.83 -10.26 0.29
N SER A 36 -7.62 -9.12 -0.36
CA SER A 36 -8.46 -7.93 -0.28
C SER A 36 -8.36 -7.11 1.01
N GLU A 37 -7.48 -7.46 1.94
CA GLU A 37 -7.24 -6.66 3.14
C GLU A 37 -6.56 -5.33 2.81
N MET A 38 -6.94 -4.26 3.51
CA MET A 38 -6.33 -2.93 3.37
C MET A 38 -5.20 -2.76 4.37
N ILE A 39 -3.98 -2.56 3.86
CA ILE A 39 -2.78 -2.39 4.68
C ILE A 39 -2.08 -1.05 4.41
N ARG A 40 -1.31 -0.59 5.40
CA ARG A 40 -0.40 0.55 5.27
C ARG A 40 0.99 0.04 4.92
N ALA A 41 1.60 0.61 3.88
CA ALA A 41 2.93 0.24 3.41
C ALA A 41 3.74 1.50 3.04
N VAL A 42 5.07 1.35 2.96
CA VAL A 42 5.99 2.41 2.52
C VAL A 42 6.68 1.97 1.24
N ILE A 43 6.80 2.87 0.28
CA ILE A 43 7.52 2.60 -0.98
C ILE A 43 9.02 2.65 -0.72
N VAL A 44 9.71 1.55 -1.00
CA VAL A 44 11.17 1.45 -0.81
C VAL A 44 11.96 1.53 -2.13
N HIS A 45 11.35 1.10 -3.24
CA HIS A 45 11.91 1.12 -4.59
C HIS A 45 10.77 1.42 -5.59
N LEU A 46 11.06 2.20 -6.65
CA LEU A 46 10.07 2.74 -7.59
C LEU A 46 9.97 1.91 -8.88
#